data_AF-A0A8J7UZN0-F1
#
_entry.id   AF-A0A8J7UZN0-F1
#
_cell.length_a   1.000
_cell.length_b   1.000
_cell.length_c   1.000
_cell.angle_alpha   90.00
_cell.angle_beta   90.00
_cell.angle_gamma   90.00
#
_symmetry.space_group_name_H-M   'P 1'
#
loop_
_entity.id
_entity.type
_entity.pdbx_description
1 polymer ?
#
loop_
_entity_poly.entity_id
_entity_poly.type
_entity_poly.pdbx_seq_one_letter_code
_entity_poly.pdbx_strand_id
1 'polypeptide(L)'
;MTRIFASMHVRMAYAAAALLFSTVLWSAPAVADPSIDAGPGVAAYEAGDYARAHDLLKPAAEAGDIQARYLMARLLSGDLADRTDYQQAFAYLDAKTRCFSVDALNFYANAMLRYHGEERYTILVEEIEIYKEAAGAGSIKALFNMGLTITKNMRKPVLGASYVYEAAEKGDPQGSQIIKRIKADHSGDIALARIRKLVREQPFEVRWPALTSFRRQCPAF
;
A
#
# COMPACT_ATOMS: atom_id res chain seq x y z
N MET A 1 7.30 56.19 -59.19
CA MET A 1 7.92 54.85 -59.41
C MET A 1 9.41 55.11 -59.62
N THR A 2 10.39 54.69 -58.83
CA THR A 2 10.55 53.54 -57.92
C THR A 2 11.88 53.72 -57.14
N ARG A 3 11.89 53.42 -55.82
CA ARG A 3 13.06 53.07 -54.94
C ARG A 3 14.06 54.20 -54.63
N ILE A 4 14.12 54.86 -53.46
CA ILE A 4 14.25 54.42 -52.04
C ILE A 4 15.33 53.35 -51.82
N PHE A 5 16.27 53.68 -50.92
CA PHE A 5 17.19 52.86 -50.11
C PHE A 5 18.69 53.08 -50.38
N ALA A 6 19.32 53.98 -49.61
CA ALA A 6 20.62 53.76 -48.95
C ALA A 6 21.14 55.06 -48.32
N SER A 7 20.47 55.56 -47.28
CA SER A 7 21.01 56.68 -46.48
C SER A 7 20.71 56.44 -45.00
N MET A 8 21.34 55.44 -44.40
CA MET A 8 21.35 55.30 -42.93
C MET A 8 22.43 54.32 -42.47
N HIS A 9 23.71 54.64 -42.76
CA HIS A 9 24.87 53.96 -42.17
C HIS A 9 25.43 54.71 -40.96
N VAL A 10 24.65 55.59 -40.34
CA VAL A 10 25.09 56.39 -39.21
C VAL A 10 23.98 56.33 -38.17
N ARG A 11 24.32 55.93 -36.93
CA ARG A 11 23.46 55.79 -35.74
C ARG A 11 22.85 54.41 -35.49
N MET A 12 23.67 53.36 -35.46
CA MET A 12 23.39 52.17 -34.64
C MET A 12 24.61 51.76 -33.80
N ALA A 13 25.22 52.76 -33.15
CA ALA A 13 25.93 52.58 -31.91
C ALA A 13 25.05 53.24 -30.83
N TYR A 14 24.97 52.67 -29.62
CA TYR A 14 24.11 53.08 -28.50
C TYR A 14 22.66 52.54 -28.53
N ALA A 15 22.49 51.24 -28.28
CA ALA A 15 21.33 50.72 -27.52
C ALA A 15 21.54 49.27 -27.02
N ALA A 16 22.77 48.78 -26.93
CA ALA A 16 23.07 47.43 -26.44
C ALA A 16 23.62 47.47 -25.01
N ALA A 17 22.91 48.11 -24.07
CA ALA A 17 23.34 48.17 -22.67
C ALA A 17 22.24 48.65 -21.71
N ALA A 18 21.03 48.08 -21.71
CA ALA A 18 20.03 48.43 -20.68
C ALA A 18 18.83 47.46 -20.48
N LEU A 19 18.90 46.18 -20.86
CA LEU A 19 17.81 45.22 -20.58
C LEU A 19 18.36 43.82 -20.20
N LEU A 20 19.27 43.77 -19.24
CA LEU A 20 19.67 42.53 -18.54
C LEU A 20 19.56 42.74 -17.03
N PHE A 21 18.40 43.20 -16.57
CA PHE A 21 18.09 43.21 -15.15
C PHE A 21 16.74 42.52 -14.94
N SER A 22 16.75 41.57 -14.00
CA SER A 22 15.59 40.90 -13.40
C SER A 22 14.88 39.83 -14.22
N THR A 23 15.46 38.62 -14.24
CA THR A 23 14.78 37.41 -13.73
C THR A 23 15.78 36.37 -13.24
N VAL A 24 16.68 36.76 -12.31
CA VAL A 24 17.21 35.74 -11.39
C VAL A 24 16.11 35.52 -10.36
N LEU A 25 15.18 34.61 -10.66
CA LEU A 25 14.35 34.01 -9.63
C LEU A 25 15.31 33.31 -8.67
N TRP A 26 15.62 33.99 -7.57
CA TRP A 26 16.29 33.38 -6.43
C TRP A 26 15.39 32.26 -5.95
N SER A 27 15.66 31.04 -6.39
CA SER A 27 15.05 29.84 -5.81
C SER A 27 15.60 29.77 -4.39
N ALA A 28 14.90 30.39 -3.44
CA ALA A 28 15.17 30.14 -2.04
C ALA A 28 15.08 28.63 -1.85
N PRO A 29 16.08 27.98 -1.22
CA PRO A 29 15.93 26.58 -0.86
C PRO A 29 14.66 26.49 -0.02
N ALA A 30 13.75 25.59 -0.40
CA ALA A 30 12.57 25.33 0.40
C ALA A 30 13.07 24.90 1.79
N VAL A 31 13.00 25.81 2.77
CA VAL A 31 13.17 25.45 4.17
C VAL A 31 12.02 24.50 4.44
N ALA A 32 12.33 23.21 4.55
CA ALA A 32 11.34 22.21 4.88
C ALA A 32 10.68 22.63 6.18
N ASP A 33 9.37 22.91 6.13
CA ASP A 33 8.60 23.26 7.31
C ASP A 33 8.70 22.10 8.30
N PRO A 34 9.25 22.29 9.51
CA PRO A 34 9.39 21.21 10.50
C PRO A 34 8.05 20.58 10.89
N SER A 35 6.92 21.25 10.64
CA SER A 35 5.58 20.68 10.84
C SER A 35 5.24 19.56 9.86
N ILE A 36 5.96 19.45 8.73
CA ILE A 36 5.78 18.42 7.70
C ILE A 36 6.68 17.19 7.96
N ASP A 37 7.56 17.24 8.96
CA ASP A 37 8.38 16.09 9.35
C ASP A 37 7.53 15.00 10.00
N ALA A 38 7.46 13.83 9.36
CA ALA A 38 6.76 12.67 9.90
C ALA A 38 7.50 12.03 11.10
N GLY A 39 8.79 12.29 11.28
CA GLY A 39 9.65 11.62 12.27
C GLY A 39 9.10 11.63 13.70
N PRO A 40 8.74 12.80 14.27
CA PRO A 40 8.14 12.87 15.60
C PRO A 40 6.82 12.10 15.72
N GLY A 41 6.01 12.09 14.66
CA GLY A 41 4.75 11.35 14.61
C GLY A 41 4.95 9.84 14.53
N VAL A 42 5.93 9.38 13.75
CA VAL A 42 6.36 7.98 13.69
C VAL A 42 6.85 7.50 15.05
N ALA A 43 7.69 8.30 15.72
CA ALA A 43 8.21 7.97 17.05
C ALA A 43 7.08 7.86 18.09
N ALA A 44 6.11 8.78 18.06
CA ALA A 44 4.93 8.70 18.93
C ALA A 44 4.07 7.45 18.64
N TYR A 45 3.91 7.08 17.36
CA TYR A 45 3.18 5.89 16.95
C TYR A 45 3.85 4.61 17.47
N GLU A 46 5.17 4.51 17.33
CA GLU A 46 5.96 3.37 17.81
C GLU A 46 5.95 3.27 19.35
N ALA A 47 5.86 4.40 20.04
CA ALA A 47 5.70 4.46 21.49
C ALA A 47 4.27 4.12 21.97
N GLY A 48 3.30 3.94 21.06
CA GLY A 48 1.91 3.68 21.39
C GLY A 48 1.11 4.92 21.82
N ASP A 49 1.68 6.13 21.70
CA ASP A 49 0.97 7.39 21.95
C ASP A 49 0.18 7.79 20.69
N TYR A 50 -0.89 7.04 20.41
CA TYR A 50 -1.65 7.14 19.17
C TYR A 50 -2.38 8.48 19.00
N ALA A 51 -2.78 9.11 20.09
CA ALA A 51 -3.38 10.45 20.04
C ALA A 51 -2.35 11.48 19.58
N ARG A 52 -1.16 11.48 20.18
CA ARG A 52 -0.08 12.37 19.77
C ARG A 52 0.42 12.05 18.37
N ALA A 53 0.51 10.77 18.02
CA ALA A 53 0.89 10.33 16.68
C ALA A 53 -0.06 10.87 15.62
N HIS A 54 -1.37 10.78 15.85
CA HIS A 54 -2.39 11.32 14.93
C HIS A 54 -2.13 12.81 14.65
N ASP A 55 -1.95 13.61 15.69
CA ASP A 55 -1.79 15.07 15.54
C ASP A 55 -0.47 15.45 14.85
N LEU A 56 0.61 14.70 15.13
CA LEU A 56 1.92 14.94 14.52
C LEU A 56 2.03 14.40 13.08
N LEU A 57 1.37 13.30 12.76
CA LEU A 57 1.43 12.68 11.42
C LEU A 57 0.52 13.38 10.42
N LYS A 58 -0.58 14.00 10.88
CA LYS A 58 -1.58 14.58 9.99
C LYS A 58 -1.00 15.61 8.99
N PRO A 59 -0.20 16.61 9.39
CA PRO A 59 0.32 17.59 8.44
C PRO A 59 1.26 16.95 7.41
N ALA A 60 2.12 16.02 7.83
CA ALA A 60 3.00 15.26 6.94
C ALA A 60 2.20 14.41 5.94
N ALA A 61 1.15 13.74 6.41
CA ALA A 61 0.27 12.95 5.55
C ALA A 61 -0.49 13.81 4.53
N GLU A 62 -0.97 14.99 4.94
CA GLU A 62 -1.62 15.98 4.07
C GLU A 62 -0.64 16.59 3.05
N ALA A 63 0.64 16.72 3.42
CA ALA A 63 1.72 17.11 2.52
C ALA A 63 2.16 15.97 1.57
N GLY A 64 1.62 14.77 1.73
CA GLY A 64 1.83 13.63 0.83
C GLY A 64 2.94 12.67 1.25
N ASP A 65 3.45 12.76 2.49
CA ASP A 65 4.40 11.78 3.01
C ASP A 65 3.76 10.38 3.07
N ILE A 66 4.37 9.44 2.35
CA ILE A 66 3.78 8.11 2.12
C ILE A 66 3.72 7.29 3.43
N GLN A 67 4.75 7.41 4.27
CA GLN A 67 4.79 6.71 5.55
C GLN A 67 3.74 7.28 6.51
N ALA A 68 3.62 8.61 6.60
CA ALA A 68 2.63 9.27 7.42
C ALA A 68 1.20 8.94 6.97
N ARG A 69 0.93 8.89 5.67
CA ARG A 69 -0.37 8.44 5.12
C ARG A 69 -0.69 7.01 5.53
N TYR A 70 0.28 6.09 5.41
CA TYR A 70 0.10 4.71 5.84
C TYR A 70 -0.21 4.62 7.34
N LEU A 71 0.53 5.32 8.19
CA LEU A 71 0.32 5.31 9.64
C LEU A 71 -1.00 5.98 10.05
N MET A 72 -1.39 7.08 9.40
CA MET A 72 -2.71 7.71 9.59
C MET A 72 -3.84 6.75 9.24
N ALA A 73 -3.73 6.02 8.13
CA ALA A 73 -4.71 5.01 7.76
C ALA A 73 -4.83 3.92 8.85
N ARG A 74 -3.72 3.48 9.44
CA ARG A 74 -3.73 2.50 10.54
C ARG A 74 -4.35 3.06 11.82
N LEU A 75 -4.02 4.28 12.21
CA LEU A 75 -4.60 4.93 13.38
C LEU A 75 -6.13 5.03 13.26
N LEU A 76 -6.62 5.45 12.10
CA LEU A 76 -8.04 5.65 11.84
C LEU A 76 -8.82 4.35 11.62
N SER A 77 -8.15 3.26 11.24
CA SER A 77 -8.81 1.96 11.11
C SER A 77 -9.31 1.39 12.44
N GLY A 78 -8.85 1.90 13.59
CA GLY A 78 -9.25 1.37 14.90
C GLY A 78 -8.63 0.00 15.24
N ASP A 79 -7.69 -0.50 14.43
CA ASP A 79 -6.91 -1.71 14.76
C ASP A 79 -5.99 -1.48 16.00
N LEU A 80 -5.77 -0.21 16.37
CA LEU A 80 -4.81 0.22 17.39
C LEU A 80 -5.38 1.23 18.40
N ALA A 81 -6.54 1.82 18.12
CA ALA A 81 -7.15 2.87 18.93
C ALA A 81 -8.67 2.67 19.04
N ASP A 82 -9.27 3.15 20.12
CA ASP A 82 -10.71 3.03 20.39
C ASP A 82 -11.59 3.93 19.49
N ARG A 83 -10.99 4.61 18.51
CA ARG A 83 -11.69 5.43 17.53
C ARG A 83 -11.51 4.84 16.13
N THR A 84 -12.62 4.46 15.53
CA THR A 84 -12.67 3.92 14.18
C THR A 84 -13.33 4.93 13.23
N ASP A 85 -12.57 5.38 12.23
CA ASP A 85 -13.07 6.08 11.04
C ASP A 85 -12.48 5.41 9.79
N TYR A 86 -13.06 4.26 9.41
CA TYR A 86 -12.58 3.48 8.27
C TYR A 86 -12.67 4.22 6.94
N GLN A 87 -13.65 5.11 6.78
CA GLN A 87 -13.79 5.90 5.56
C GLN A 87 -12.61 6.86 5.42
N GLN A 88 -12.25 7.56 6.50
CA GLN A 88 -11.08 8.42 6.51
C GLN A 88 -9.77 7.61 6.40
N ALA A 89 -9.69 6.43 7.04
CA ALA A 89 -8.56 5.53 6.90
C ALA A 89 -8.31 5.16 5.43
N PHE A 90 -9.36 4.76 4.71
CA PHE A 90 -9.25 4.39 3.30
C PHE A 90 -8.87 5.58 2.41
N ALA A 91 -9.29 6.81 2.75
CA ALA A 91 -8.91 8.01 2.01
C ALA A 91 -7.39 8.30 2.05
N TYR A 92 -6.68 7.86 3.09
CA TYR A 92 -5.22 7.97 3.16
C TYR A 92 -4.49 6.93 2.31
N LEU A 93 -5.17 5.86 1.91
CA LEU A 93 -4.62 4.77 1.12
C LEU A 93 -4.75 5.03 -0.38
N ASP A 94 -3.63 5.32 -1.03
CA ASP A 94 -3.55 5.45 -2.49
C ASP A 94 -2.57 4.44 -3.12
N ALA A 95 -2.42 4.51 -4.44
CA ALA A 95 -1.53 3.63 -5.19
C ALA A 95 -0.06 3.72 -4.74
N LYS A 96 0.40 4.86 -4.22
CA LYS A 96 1.77 5.02 -3.70
C LYS A 96 1.89 4.42 -2.30
N THR A 97 0.90 4.70 -1.45
CA THR A 97 0.83 4.23 -0.07
C THR A 97 0.76 2.72 0.00
N ARG A 98 -0.01 2.05 -0.88
CA ARG A 98 -0.02 0.59 -0.93
C ARG A 98 1.32 -0.02 -1.35
N CYS A 99 2.14 0.71 -2.11
CA CYS A 99 3.47 0.26 -2.54
C CYS A 99 4.59 0.59 -1.53
N PHE A 100 4.27 1.23 -0.39
CA PHE A 100 5.26 1.67 0.61
C PHE A 100 6.02 0.52 1.25
N SER A 101 5.29 -0.52 1.66
CA SER A 101 5.82 -1.70 2.32
C SER A 101 4.89 -2.90 2.10
N VAL A 102 5.41 -4.10 2.31
CA VAL A 102 4.63 -5.34 2.23
C VAL A 102 3.46 -5.30 3.22
N ASP A 103 3.67 -4.68 4.39
CA ASP A 103 2.62 -4.48 5.40
C ASP A 103 1.57 -3.47 4.95
N ALA A 104 1.97 -2.40 4.23
CA ALA A 104 1.03 -1.44 3.67
C ALA A 104 0.15 -2.06 2.57
N LEU A 105 0.73 -2.93 1.74
CA LEU A 105 -0.01 -3.65 0.71
C LEU A 105 -1.04 -4.62 1.29
N ASN A 106 -0.63 -5.41 2.30
CA ASN A 106 -1.56 -6.28 3.03
C ASN A 106 -2.66 -5.48 3.75
N PHE A 107 -2.30 -4.33 4.36
CA PHE A 107 -3.26 -3.46 5.01
C PHE A 107 -4.26 -2.86 4.00
N TYR A 108 -3.79 -2.48 2.81
CA TYR A 108 -4.66 -1.97 1.75
C TYR A 108 -5.73 -2.99 1.34
N ALA A 109 -5.36 -4.26 1.17
CA ALA A 109 -6.33 -5.33 0.88
C ALA A 109 -7.41 -5.44 1.97
N ASN A 110 -7.00 -5.51 3.24
CA ASN A 110 -7.93 -5.54 4.37
C ASN A 110 -8.86 -4.33 4.42
N ALA A 111 -8.33 -3.13 4.18
CA ALA A 111 -9.09 -1.89 4.22
C ALA A 111 -10.11 -1.82 3.06
N MET A 112 -9.76 -2.34 1.89
CA MET A 112 -10.62 -2.32 0.70
C MET A 112 -11.90 -3.14 0.91
N LEU A 113 -11.78 -4.33 1.51
CA LEU A 113 -12.94 -5.15 1.86
C LEU A 113 -13.81 -4.49 2.93
N ARG A 114 -13.20 -3.92 3.97
CA ARG A 114 -13.94 -3.25 5.07
C ARG A 114 -14.69 -2.01 4.58
N TYR A 115 -14.10 -1.25 3.65
CA TYR A 115 -14.70 -0.03 3.11
C TYR A 115 -15.86 -0.32 2.15
N HIS A 116 -15.72 -1.31 1.27
CA HIS A 116 -16.73 -1.62 0.24
C HIS A 116 -17.72 -2.73 0.62
N GLY A 117 -17.43 -3.52 1.66
CA GLY A 117 -18.23 -4.63 2.16
C GLY A 117 -17.91 -5.99 1.52
N GLU A 118 -18.19 -7.06 2.27
CA GLU A 118 -17.80 -8.44 1.90
C GLU A 118 -18.72 -9.11 0.86
N GLU A 119 -19.88 -8.54 0.56
CA GLU A 119 -20.90 -9.21 -0.26
C GLU A 119 -20.74 -8.99 -1.77
N ARG A 120 -19.85 -8.09 -2.18
CA ARG A 120 -19.62 -7.78 -3.60
C ARG A 120 -18.51 -8.66 -4.16
N TYR A 121 -18.88 -9.60 -5.03
CA TYR A 121 -17.92 -10.50 -5.67
C TYR A 121 -16.76 -9.78 -6.38
N THR A 122 -17.01 -8.65 -7.02
CA THR A 122 -15.96 -7.86 -7.69
C THR A 122 -14.91 -7.33 -6.70
N ILE A 123 -15.36 -6.86 -5.54
CA ILE A 123 -14.50 -6.38 -4.45
C ILE A 123 -13.65 -7.53 -3.91
N LEU A 124 -14.27 -8.70 -3.64
CA LEU A 124 -13.55 -9.89 -3.19
C LEU A 124 -12.47 -10.35 -4.18
N VAL A 125 -12.75 -10.30 -5.48
CA VAL A 125 -11.77 -10.67 -6.51
C VAL A 125 -10.59 -9.72 -6.50
N GLU A 126 -10.85 -8.41 -6.48
CA GLU A 126 -9.79 -7.40 -6.45
C GLU A 126 -8.96 -7.48 -5.16
N GLU A 127 -9.59 -7.74 -4.00
CA GLU A 127 -8.91 -7.92 -2.72
C GLU A 127 -7.95 -9.11 -2.78
N ILE A 128 -8.43 -10.23 -3.33
CA ILE A 128 -7.63 -11.45 -3.48
C ILE A 128 -6.43 -11.21 -4.41
N GLU A 129 -6.56 -10.42 -5.48
CA GLU A 129 -5.41 -10.06 -6.30
C GLU A 129 -4.36 -9.28 -5.49
N ILE A 130 -4.79 -8.32 -4.66
CA ILE A 130 -3.87 -7.54 -3.82
C ILE A 130 -3.20 -8.42 -2.76
N TYR A 131 -3.92 -9.39 -2.17
CA TYR A 131 -3.26 -10.34 -1.27
C TYR A 131 -2.26 -11.23 -1.98
N LYS A 132 -2.49 -11.64 -3.24
CA LYS A 132 -1.48 -12.38 -4.00
C LYS A 132 -0.24 -11.54 -4.24
N GLU A 133 -0.41 -10.24 -4.53
CA GLU A 133 0.70 -9.30 -4.64
C GLU A 133 1.49 -9.23 -3.33
N ALA A 134 0.83 -9.03 -2.20
CA ALA A 134 1.48 -8.99 -0.88
C ALA A 134 2.13 -10.32 -0.49
N ALA A 135 1.46 -11.45 -0.71
CA ALA A 135 2.00 -12.79 -0.42
C ALA A 135 3.20 -13.13 -1.32
N GLY A 136 3.14 -12.76 -2.60
CA GLY A 136 4.25 -12.87 -3.54
C GLY A 136 5.44 -11.98 -3.18
N ALA A 137 5.19 -10.84 -2.52
CA ALA A 137 6.22 -9.98 -1.93
C ALA A 137 6.69 -10.48 -0.54
N GLY A 138 6.23 -11.63 -0.06
CA GLY A 138 6.68 -12.27 1.18
C GLY A 138 5.77 -12.07 2.40
N SER A 139 4.58 -11.49 2.25
CA SER A 139 3.63 -11.33 3.37
C SER A 139 2.98 -12.66 3.74
N ILE A 140 3.44 -13.26 4.83
CA ILE A 140 2.78 -14.43 5.45
C ILE A 140 1.35 -14.06 5.90
N LYS A 141 1.17 -12.85 6.45
CA LYS A 141 -0.14 -12.34 6.89
C LYS A 141 -1.13 -12.22 5.72
N ALA A 142 -0.69 -11.74 4.56
CA ALA A 142 -1.55 -11.66 3.38
C ALA A 142 -1.97 -13.05 2.89
N LEU A 143 -1.04 -14.00 2.87
CA LEU A 143 -1.33 -15.39 2.51
C LEU A 143 -2.39 -15.99 3.43
N PHE A 144 -2.26 -15.76 4.74
CA PHE A 144 -3.24 -16.16 5.75
C PHE A 144 -4.60 -15.49 5.53
N ASN A 145 -4.65 -14.15 5.44
CA ASN A 145 -5.88 -13.37 5.25
C ASN A 145 -6.63 -13.78 3.98
N MET A 146 -5.91 -13.96 2.87
CA MET A 146 -6.48 -14.47 1.61
C MET A 146 -7.13 -15.84 1.79
N GLY A 147 -6.47 -16.73 2.53
CA GLY A 147 -7.03 -18.04 2.85
C GLY A 147 -8.36 -17.95 3.61
N LEU A 148 -8.45 -17.04 4.57
CA LEU A 148 -9.70 -16.78 5.30
C LEU A 148 -10.78 -16.20 4.38
N THR A 149 -10.47 -15.18 3.58
CA THR A 149 -11.41 -14.57 2.63
C THR A 149 -11.98 -15.59 1.66
N ILE A 150 -11.14 -16.43 1.06
CA ILE A 150 -11.59 -17.48 0.12
C ILE A 150 -12.47 -18.53 0.82
N THR A 151 -12.11 -18.90 2.05
CA THR A 151 -12.86 -19.89 2.83
C THR A 151 -14.25 -19.37 3.19
N LYS A 152 -14.33 -18.13 3.67
CA LYS A 152 -15.57 -17.50 4.15
C LYS A 152 -16.50 -17.12 3.00
N ASN A 153 -15.95 -16.55 1.92
CA ASN A 153 -16.75 -15.78 0.96
C ASN A 153 -16.87 -16.44 -0.43
N MET A 154 -16.02 -17.40 -0.81
CA MET A 154 -15.98 -17.91 -2.20
C MET A 154 -16.45 -19.35 -2.40
N ARG A 155 -16.98 -20.02 -1.35
CA ARG A 155 -17.37 -21.45 -1.40
C ARG A 155 -16.24 -22.38 -1.88
N LYS A 156 -14.98 -22.01 -1.62
CA LYS A 156 -13.79 -22.81 -1.96
C LYS A 156 -12.98 -23.16 -0.70
N PRO A 157 -13.56 -23.89 0.27
CA PRO A 157 -12.96 -24.06 1.60
C PRO A 157 -11.63 -24.81 1.56
N VAL A 158 -11.45 -25.81 0.68
CA VAL A 158 -10.17 -26.53 0.56
C VAL A 158 -9.05 -25.63 0.03
N LEU A 159 -9.37 -24.77 -0.94
CA LEU A 159 -8.41 -23.81 -1.50
C LEU A 159 -8.07 -22.71 -0.50
N GLY A 160 -9.06 -22.17 0.21
CA GLY A 160 -8.81 -21.18 1.25
C GLY A 160 -7.96 -21.77 2.39
N ALA A 161 -8.32 -22.96 2.86
CA ALA A 161 -7.57 -23.68 3.90
C ALA A 161 -6.15 -24.07 3.45
N SER A 162 -5.88 -24.28 2.16
CA SER A 162 -4.51 -24.53 1.68
C SER A 162 -3.61 -23.31 1.83
N TYR A 163 -4.12 -22.09 1.59
CA TYR A 163 -3.34 -20.87 1.85
C TYR A 163 -3.10 -20.66 3.34
N VAL A 164 -4.10 -20.93 4.19
CA VAL A 164 -3.94 -20.89 5.66
C VAL A 164 -2.89 -21.92 6.12
N TYR A 165 -2.90 -23.11 5.53
CA TYR A 165 -1.92 -24.17 5.81
C TYR A 165 -0.50 -23.75 5.40
N GLU A 166 -0.33 -23.19 4.21
CA GLU A 166 0.97 -22.69 3.75
C GLU A 166 1.47 -21.51 4.59
N ALA A 167 0.59 -20.61 5.02
CA ALA A 167 0.94 -19.55 5.96
C ALA A 167 1.42 -20.13 7.31
N ALA A 168 0.75 -21.16 7.81
CA ALA A 168 1.15 -21.87 9.03
C ALA A 168 2.55 -22.51 8.87
N GLU A 169 2.83 -23.17 7.74
CA GLU A 169 4.15 -23.74 7.45
C GLU A 169 5.25 -22.68 7.35
N LYS A 170 4.91 -21.47 6.89
CA LYS A 170 5.82 -20.32 6.86
C LYS A 170 5.92 -19.59 8.21
N GLY A 171 5.23 -20.04 9.26
CA GLY A 171 5.36 -19.54 10.63
C GLY A 171 4.21 -18.67 11.13
N ASP A 172 3.07 -18.62 10.42
CA ASP A 172 1.89 -17.90 10.92
C ASP A 172 1.29 -18.58 12.16
N PRO A 173 1.20 -17.89 13.30
CA PRO A 173 0.67 -18.49 14.53
C PRO A 173 -0.83 -18.75 14.47
N GLN A 174 -1.60 -17.89 13.78
CA GLN A 174 -3.05 -18.04 13.67
C GLN A 174 -3.40 -19.19 12.71
N GLY A 175 -2.69 -19.28 11.58
CA GLY A 175 -2.75 -20.41 10.65
C GLY A 175 -2.46 -21.72 11.37
N SER A 176 -1.37 -21.76 12.15
CA SER A 176 -1.01 -22.95 12.95
C SER A 176 -2.13 -23.37 13.91
N GLN A 177 -2.79 -22.41 14.57
CA GLN A 177 -3.94 -22.69 15.43
C GLN A 177 -5.14 -23.23 14.64
N ILE A 178 -5.45 -22.67 13.46
CA ILE A 178 -6.54 -23.16 12.62
C ILE A 178 -6.27 -24.58 12.14
N ILE A 179 -5.06 -24.88 11.67
CA ILE A 179 -4.68 -26.24 11.25
C ILE A 179 -4.77 -27.23 12.42
N LYS A 180 -4.39 -26.82 13.64
CA LYS A 180 -4.57 -27.63 14.85
C LYS A 180 -6.05 -27.93 15.13
N ARG A 181 -6.94 -26.95 14.96
CA ARG A 181 -8.40 -27.12 15.12
C ARG A 181 -8.96 -28.07 14.07
N ILE A 182 -8.61 -27.86 12.79
CA ILE A 182 -9.02 -28.76 11.70
C ILE A 182 -8.60 -30.19 12.02
N LYS A 183 -7.37 -30.41 12.51
CA LYS A 183 -6.91 -31.75 12.89
C LYS A 183 -7.72 -32.38 14.02
N ALA A 184 -8.21 -31.58 14.96
CA ALA A 184 -8.96 -32.07 16.12
C ALA A 184 -10.41 -32.46 15.78
N ASP A 185 -10.95 -31.99 14.65
CA ASP A 185 -12.28 -32.36 14.19
C ASP A 185 -12.34 -33.83 13.75
N HIS A 186 -13.51 -34.46 13.89
CA HIS A 186 -13.69 -35.89 13.61
C HIS A 186 -13.30 -36.31 12.17
N SER A 187 -13.43 -35.40 11.20
CA SER A 187 -13.05 -35.62 9.79
C SER A 187 -11.75 -34.89 9.39
N GLY A 188 -11.02 -34.37 10.37
CA GLY A 188 -9.86 -33.51 10.22
C GLY A 188 -8.73 -34.12 9.40
N ASP A 189 -8.46 -35.40 9.58
CA ASP A 189 -7.39 -36.10 8.86
C ASP A 189 -7.64 -36.17 7.35
N ILE A 190 -8.90 -36.40 6.94
CA ILE A 190 -9.29 -36.43 5.52
C ILE A 190 -9.16 -35.01 4.92
N ALA A 191 -9.62 -34.00 5.65
CA ALA A 191 -9.52 -32.60 5.21
C ALA A 191 -8.04 -32.18 5.04
N LEU A 192 -7.20 -32.48 6.02
CA LEU A 192 -5.76 -32.19 5.97
C LEU A 192 -5.04 -32.97 4.88
N ALA A 193 -5.42 -34.22 4.61
CA ALA A 193 -4.84 -34.98 3.51
C ALA A 193 -5.09 -34.30 2.15
N ARG A 194 -6.31 -33.78 1.92
CA ARG A 194 -6.65 -33.03 0.70
C ARG A 194 -5.88 -31.73 0.61
N ILE A 195 -5.82 -30.96 1.70
CA ILE A 195 -5.09 -29.69 1.77
C ILE A 195 -3.60 -29.93 1.47
N ARG A 196 -2.95 -30.84 2.18
CA ARG A 196 -1.53 -31.17 1.97
C ARG A 196 -1.25 -31.65 0.56
N LYS A 197 -2.15 -32.45 -0.03
CA LYS A 197 -2.01 -32.87 -1.42
C LYS A 197 -2.00 -31.66 -2.36
N LEU A 198 -2.97 -30.76 -2.21
CA LEU A 198 -3.05 -29.54 -3.02
C LEU A 198 -1.82 -28.66 -2.88
N VAL A 199 -1.35 -28.43 -1.64
CA VAL A 199 -0.15 -27.62 -1.37
C VAL A 199 1.10 -28.24 -2.00
N ARG A 200 1.28 -29.57 -1.91
CA ARG A 200 2.42 -30.25 -2.53
C ARG A 200 2.40 -30.20 -4.05
N GLU A 201 1.23 -30.37 -4.66
CA GLU A 201 1.09 -30.44 -6.13
C GLU A 201 1.07 -29.06 -6.78
N GLN A 202 0.51 -28.08 -6.07
CA GLN A 202 0.32 -26.72 -6.58
C GLN A 202 0.57 -25.72 -5.44
N PRO A 203 1.81 -25.53 -4.96
CA PRO A 203 2.09 -24.52 -3.93
C PRO A 203 1.71 -23.12 -4.42
N PHE A 204 1.62 -22.14 -3.50
CA PHE A 204 1.26 -20.76 -3.83
C PHE A 204 2.00 -20.22 -5.07
N GLU A 205 3.32 -20.43 -5.15
CA GLU A 205 4.18 -19.93 -6.21
C GLU A 205 3.89 -20.60 -7.57
N VAL A 206 3.34 -21.81 -7.58
CA VAL A 206 2.88 -22.50 -8.79
C VAL A 206 1.49 -22.03 -9.21
N ARG A 207 0.59 -21.80 -8.25
CA ARG A 207 -0.77 -21.27 -8.54
C ARG A 207 -0.71 -19.82 -9.00
N TRP A 208 0.24 -19.05 -8.47
CA TRP A 208 0.41 -17.62 -8.71
C TRP A 208 1.88 -17.33 -9.03
N PRO A 209 2.32 -17.59 -10.27
CA PRO A 209 3.67 -17.24 -10.70
C PRO A 209 3.88 -15.72 -10.59
N ALA A 210 5.15 -15.32 -10.41
CA ALA A 210 5.56 -13.94 -10.14
C ALA A 210 4.75 -12.91 -10.93
N LEU A 211 4.08 -12.00 -10.20
CA LEU A 211 3.18 -11.00 -10.77
C LEU A 211 4.00 -9.86 -11.41
N THR A 212 4.46 -10.07 -12.64
CA THR A 212 5.30 -9.12 -13.40
C THR A 212 4.59 -7.77 -13.64
N SER A 213 3.26 -7.74 -13.64
CA SER A 213 2.46 -6.51 -13.64
C SER A 213 2.59 -5.74 -12.32
N PHE A 214 2.56 -6.43 -11.18
CA PHE A 214 2.68 -5.84 -9.86
C PHE A 214 4.03 -5.16 -9.66
N ARG A 215 5.15 -5.83 -10.00
CA ARG A 215 6.49 -5.21 -9.88
C ARG A 215 6.65 -3.95 -10.73
N ARG A 216 5.90 -3.81 -11.82
CA ARG A 216 5.87 -2.57 -12.60
C ARG A 216 5.12 -1.44 -11.89
N GLN A 217 4.09 -1.76 -11.11
CA GLN A 217 3.29 -0.79 -10.36
C GLN A 217 3.93 -0.42 -9.02
N CYS A 218 4.56 -1.39 -8.35
CA CYS A 218 5.29 -1.20 -7.10
C CYS A 218 6.76 -1.66 -7.28
N PRO A 219 7.63 -0.86 -7.93
CA PRO A 219 9.01 -1.24 -8.25
C PRO A 219 9.93 -1.40 -7.02
N ALA A 220 9.43 -1.06 -5.83
CA ALA A 220 10.12 -1.29 -4.56
C ALA A 220 10.13 -2.78 -4.13
N PHE A 221 9.41 -3.68 -4.83
CA PHE A 221 9.32 -5.12 -4.56
C PHE A 221 9.72 -5.96 -5.79
#